data_AF-A0A6M4RV75-F1
#
_entry.id   AF-A0A6M4RV75-F1
#
_cell.length_a   1.000
_cell.length_b   1.000
_cell.length_c   1.000
_cell.angle_alpha   90.00
_cell.angle_beta   90.00
_cell.angle_gamma   90.00
#
_symmetry.space_group_name_H-M   'P 1'
#
loop_
_entity.id
_entity.type
_entity.pdbx_description
1 polymer ?
#
loop_
_entity_poly.entity_id
_entity_poly.type
_entity_poly.pdbx_seq_one_letter_code
_entity_poly.pdbx_strand_id
1 'polypeptide(L)'
;DIEVVAINDLLEPDYLAYMLKYDSVHGRFDGEVSVDGNTLVVNGKKIRLTAVKDPAELKWGEVGADVVVESTGIFLTKEGAQKHIDAGAKKVIMSAPSKDDTPMFVYGVNHGTYKGEAIISNASCTTNCLAPVAKVLNDKWGIKRGLMTTVHAATATQKTVDGPSNKDWRGGRGILENIIPSSTGAAKAVGVVIPQLNKKLTGMSFRVPTSDVSVVDLTVELEKAASYDEICAEMKAQSQGAL
;
A
#
# COMPACT_ATOMS: atom_id res chain seq x y z
N ASP A 1 -6.81 17.43 -11.15
CA ASP A 1 -7.38 16.17 -11.67
C ASP A 1 -8.10 15.34 -10.62
N ILE A 2 -7.63 15.33 -9.36
CA ILE A 2 -8.29 14.61 -8.25
C ILE A 2 -8.57 15.59 -7.10
N GLU A 3 -9.66 15.36 -6.38
CA GLU A 3 -9.97 16.03 -5.12
C GLU A 3 -10.53 15.03 -4.09
N VAL A 4 -10.26 15.29 -2.81
CA VAL A 4 -10.83 14.52 -1.69
C VAL A 4 -12.12 15.20 -1.25
N VAL A 5 -13.26 14.54 -1.42
CA VAL A 5 -14.59 15.10 -1.09
C VAL A 5 -15.12 14.63 0.25
N ALA A 6 -14.62 13.50 0.77
CA ALA A 6 -15.04 12.96 2.05
C ALA A 6 -13.97 12.05 2.68
N ILE A 7 -14.00 11.95 4.01
CA ILE A 7 -13.16 11.06 4.84
C ILE A 7 -14.06 10.39 5.88
N ASN A 8 -13.82 9.10 6.13
CA ASN A 8 -14.43 8.39 7.25
C ASN A 8 -13.35 7.85 8.18
N ASP A 9 -13.45 8.19 9.46
CA ASP A 9 -12.65 7.59 10.53
C ASP A 9 -13.45 7.67 11.84
N LEU A 10 -13.16 6.83 12.82
CA LEU A 10 -13.85 6.82 14.12
C LEU A 10 -13.33 7.90 15.09
N LEU A 11 -12.50 8.82 14.59
CA LEU A 11 -11.94 9.94 15.32
C LEU A 11 -12.79 11.19 15.18
N GLU A 12 -12.78 12.03 16.21
CA GLU A 12 -13.50 13.31 16.20
C GLU A 12 -12.87 14.30 15.18
N PRO A 13 -13.67 15.18 14.56
CA PRO A 13 -13.21 16.12 13.53
C PRO A 13 -11.97 16.95 13.88
N ASP A 14 -11.92 17.53 15.08
CA ASP A 14 -10.79 18.34 15.53
C ASP A 14 -9.49 17.52 15.62
N TYR A 15 -9.61 16.23 15.99
CA TYR A 15 -8.46 15.35 16.08
C TYR A 15 -7.97 14.94 14.69
N LEU A 16 -8.86 14.71 13.72
CA LEU A 16 -8.48 14.49 12.32
C LEU A 16 -7.74 15.71 11.74
N ALA A 17 -8.22 16.92 12.01
CA ALA A 17 -7.54 18.15 11.60
C ALA A 17 -6.15 18.29 12.24
N TYR A 18 -6.02 17.95 13.52
CA TYR A 18 -4.73 17.92 14.21
C TYR A 18 -3.76 16.92 13.57
N MET A 19 -4.21 15.68 13.32
CA MET A 19 -3.39 14.62 12.71
C MET A 19 -2.97 14.97 11.27
N LEU A 20 -3.81 15.67 10.51
CA LEU A 20 -3.42 16.18 9.20
C LEU A 20 -2.37 17.30 9.30
N LYS A 21 -2.49 18.18 10.30
CA LYS A 21 -1.61 19.36 10.45
C LYS A 21 -0.19 19.00 10.87
N TYR A 22 -0.04 17.94 11.66
CA TYR A 22 1.23 17.56 12.28
C TYR A 22 1.58 16.10 12.00
N ASP A 23 2.60 15.87 11.19
CA ASP A 23 3.15 14.55 10.92
C ASP A 23 4.60 14.47 11.43
N SER A 24 4.92 13.44 12.22
CA SER A 24 6.24 13.27 12.83
C SER A 24 7.35 12.90 11.84
N VAL A 25 6.99 12.37 10.67
CA VAL A 25 7.91 11.92 9.62
C VAL A 25 8.01 12.96 8.51
N HIS A 26 6.86 13.45 8.05
CA HIS A 26 6.77 14.33 6.88
C HIS A 26 6.63 15.81 7.23
N GLY A 27 6.61 16.15 8.51
CA GLY A 27 6.57 17.53 8.99
C GLY A 27 5.16 18.10 9.05
N ARG A 28 5.06 19.43 9.03
CA ARG A 28 3.78 20.13 9.10
C ARG A 28 3.15 20.19 7.72
N PHE A 29 1.83 20.06 7.66
CA PHE A 29 1.09 20.32 6.44
C PHE A 29 1.27 21.77 6.00
N ASP A 30 1.69 21.97 4.75
CA ASP A 30 1.87 23.29 4.15
C ASP A 30 0.54 23.81 3.59
N GLY A 31 -0.29 24.35 4.49
CA GLY A 31 -1.59 24.90 4.12
C GLY A 31 -2.49 25.17 5.33
N GLU A 32 -3.70 25.63 5.03
CA GLU A 32 -4.70 25.93 6.04
C GLU A 32 -5.60 24.71 6.27
N VAL A 33 -5.76 24.36 7.55
CA VAL A 33 -6.64 23.27 8.00
C VAL A 33 -7.48 23.80 9.15
N SER A 34 -8.80 23.72 8.99
CA SER A 34 -9.80 24.07 10.01
C SER A 34 -10.99 23.11 9.96
N VAL A 35 -11.84 23.17 10.99
CA VAL A 35 -13.05 22.34 11.10
C VAL A 35 -14.28 23.23 11.22
N ASP A 36 -15.35 22.86 10.51
CA ASP A 36 -16.69 23.46 10.58
C ASP A 36 -17.72 22.34 10.80
N GLY A 37 -17.99 22.04 12.07
CA GLY A 37 -18.81 20.89 12.47
C GLY A 37 -18.23 19.57 11.98
N ASN A 38 -18.98 18.85 11.13
CA ASN A 38 -18.54 17.59 10.51
C ASN A 38 -17.88 17.82 9.13
N THR A 39 -17.29 18.99 8.91
CA THR A 39 -16.61 19.34 7.66
C THR A 39 -15.17 19.73 7.97
N LEU A 40 -14.22 19.02 7.35
CA LEU A 40 -12.84 19.47 7.32
C LEU A 40 -12.69 20.48 6.18
N VAL A 41 -12.06 21.61 6.45
CA VAL A 41 -11.76 22.64 5.45
C VAL A 41 -10.25 22.67 5.25
N VAL A 42 -9.81 22.30 4.05
CA VAL A 42 -8.38 22.27 3.67
C VAL A 42 -8.18 23.23 2.51
N ASN A 43 -7.39 24.29 2.71
CA ASN A 43 -7.15 25.33 1.70
C ASN A 43 -8.46 25.86 1.08
N GLY A 44 -9.47 26.12 1.92
CA GLY A 44 -10.80 26.58 1.51
C GLY A 44 -11.74 25.51 0.93
N LYS A 45 -11.27 24.29 0.70
CA LYS A 45 -12.09 23.18 0.17
C LYS A 45 -12.77 22.42 1.30
N LYS A 46 -14.07 22.17 1.16
CA LYS A 46 -14.88 21.44 2.14
C LYS A 46 -14.83 19.93 1.88
N ILE A 47 -14.57 19.16 2.93
CA ILE A 47 -14.46 17.70 2.90
C ILE A 47 -15.40 17.16 3.99
N ARG A 48 -16.38 16.33 3.59
CA ARG A 48 -17.32 15.72 4.55
C ARG A 48 -16.58 14.74 5.46
N LEU A 49 -16.79 14.85 6.77
CA LEU A 49 -16.31 13.88 7.75
C LEU A 49 -17.46 13.00 8.26
N THR A 50 -17.20 11.71 8.41
CA THR A 50 -18.11 10.75 9.03
C THR A 50 -17.37 9.84 10.00
N ALA A 51 -18.09 9.29 10.98
CA ALA A 51 -17.56 8.34 11.97
C ALA A 51 -18.43 7.08 12.01
N VAL A 52 -18.43 6.33 10.90
CA VAL A 52 -19.30 5.17 10.69
C VAL A 52 -18.47 3.90 10.57
N LYS A 53 -18.90 2.85 11.27
CA LYS A 53 -18.21 1.55 11.31
C LYS A 53 -18.52 0.65 10.13
N ASP A 54 -19.76 0.65 9.65
CA ASP A 54 -20.15 -0.16 8.49
C ASP A 54 -20.00 0.65 7.19
N PRO A 55 -19.10 0.25 6.27
CA PRO A 55 -18.94 0.92 5.00
C PRO A 55 -20.22 1.12 4.17
N ALA A 56 -21.22 0.27 4.35
CA ALA A 56 -22.50 0.34 3.63
C ALA A 56 -23.34 1.58 4.00
N GLU A 57 -23.07 2.18 5.16
CA GLU A 57 -23.82 3.33 5.68
C GLU A 57 -23.18 4.69 5.34
N LEU A 58 -22.07 4.69 4.59
CA LEU A 58 -21.25 5.90 4.35
C LEU A 58 -21.82 6.88 3.34
N LYS A 59 -22.85 6.47 2.58
CA LYS A 59 -23.57 7.33 1.61
C LYS A 59 -22.62 8.14 0.71
N TRP A 60 -21.66 7.47 0.09
CA TRP A 60 -20.69 8.08 -0.83
C TRP A 60 -21.34 8.76 -2.03
N GLY A 61 -22.51 8.28 -2.46
CA GLY A 61 -23.27 8.90 -3.54
C GLY A 61 -23.67 10.36 -3.27
N GLU A 62 -23.91 10.73 -2.00
CA GLU A 62 -24.31 12.10 -1.63
C GLU A 62 -23.19 13.14 -1.81
N VAL A 63 -21.93 12.70 -1.83
CA VAL A 63 -20.75 13.55 -2.06
C VAL A 63 -20.13 13.36 -3.44
N GLY A 64 -20.77 12.57 -4.31
CA GLY A 64 -20.29 12.33 -5.67
C GLY A 64 -18.93 11.61 -5.74
N ALA A 65 -18.58 10.77 -4.76
CA ALA A 65 -17.28 10.11 -4.74
C ALA A 65 -17.15 9.08 -5.89
N ASP A 66 -16.22 9.34 -6.82
CA ASP A 66 -15.93 8.43 -7.92
C ASP A 66 -15.12 7.21 -7.46
N VAL A 67 -14.14 7.43 -6.58
CA VAL A 67 -13.22 6.40 -6.10
C VAL A 67 -13.11 6.50 -4.58
N VAL A 68 -13.25 5.36 -3.91
CA VAL A 68 -12.92 5.22 -2.48
C VAL A 68 -11.57 4.55 -2.34
N VAL A 69 -10.70 5.13 -1.52
CA VAL A 69 -9.46 4.48 -1.09
C VAL A 69 -9.73 3.78 0.23
N GLU A 70 -9.78 2.45 0.21
CA GLU A 70 -9.97 1.63 1.39
C GLU A 70 -8.61 1.46 2.10
N SER A 71 -8.42 2.26 3.15
CA SER A 71 -7.18 2.37 3.93
C SER A 71 -7.31 2.03 5.41
N THR A 72 -8.37 1.32 5.79
CA THR A 72 -8.58 0.82 7.16
C THR A 72 -7.76 -0.44 7.44
N GLY A 73 -7.42 -1.21 6.40
CA GLY A 73 -6.79 -2.54 6.53
C GLY A 73 -7.76 -3.65 6.95
N ILE A 74 -9.05 -3.36 7.04
CA ILE A 74 -10.10 -4.31 7.48
C ILE A 74 -10.80 -4.93 6.27
N PHE A 75 -11.32 -4.10 5.35
CA PHE A 75 -12.16 -4.52 4.23
C PHE A 75 -11.36 -4.92 2.98
N LEU A 76 -10.47 -5.90 3.15
CA LEU A 76 -9.52 -6.35 2.12
C LEU A 76 -10.03 -7.55 1.29
N THR A 77 -11.34 -7.69 1.14
CA THR A 77 -11.99 -8.66 0.24
C THR A 77 -12.96 -7.93 -0.66
N LYS A 78 -13.29 -8.52 -1.82
CA LYS A 78 -14.30 -8.00 -2.72
C LYS A 78 -15.62 -7.78 -1.99
N GLU A 79 -16.05 -8.72 -1.15
CA GLU A 79 -17.26 -8.59 -0.34
C GLU A 79 -17.19 -7.40 0.62
N GLY A 80 -16.07 -7.22 1.33
CA GLY A 80 -15.91 -6.09 2.24
C GLY A 80 -15.90 -4.75 1.53
N ALA A 81 -15.18 -4.64 0.41
CA ALA A 81 -15.10 -3.43 -0.40
C ALA A 81 -16.39 -3.13 -1.18
N GLN A 82 -17.18 -4.16 -1.53
CA GLN A 82 -18.47 -4.00 -2.22
C GLN A 82 -19.42 -3.09 -1.44
N LYS A 83 -19.34 -3.11 -0.11
CA LYS A 83 -20.12 -2.23 0.76
C LYS A 83 -19.94 -0.73 0.43
N HIS A 84 -18.76 -0.31 -0.02
CA HIS A 84 -18.57 1.08 -0.47
C HIS A 84 -19.27 1.37 -1.81
N ILE A 85 -19.29 0.40 -2.72
CA ILE A 85 -20.03 0.52 -3.99
C ILE A 85 -21.53 0.62 -3.69
N ASP A 86 -22.03 -0.23 -2.78
CA ASP A 86 -23.42 -0.23 -2.35
C ASP A 86 -23.81 1.10 -1.65
N ALA A 87 -22.85 1.74 -0.96
CA ALA A 87 -22.99 3.08 -0.40
C ALA A 87 -22.92 4.22 -1.45
N GLY A 88 -22.71 3.91 -2.73
CA GLY A 88 -22.79 4.85 -3.85
C GLY A 88 -21.45 5.30 -4.45
N ALA A 89 -20.33 4.70 -4.06
CA ALA A 89 -19.05 4.93 -4.76
C ALA A 89 -19.04 4.19 -6.10
N LYS A 90 -18.36 4.73 -7.12
CA LYS A 90 -18.25 4.03 -8.43
C LYS A 90 -17.16 2.98 -8.44
N LYS A 91 -16.05 3.22 -7.72
CA LYS A 91 -14.88 2.32 -7.66
C LYS A 91 -14.25 2.32 -6.27
N VAL A 92 -13.52 1.24 -5.97
CA VAL A 92 -12.75 1.07 -4.73
C VAL A 92 -11.32 0.62 -5.04
N ILE A 93 -10.35 1.25 -4.39
CA ILE A 93 -8.94 0.86 -4.39
C ILE A 93 -8.56 0.46 -2.97
N MET A 94 -8.25 -0.81 -2.76
CA MET A 94 -7.65 -1.28 -1.51
C MET A 94 -6.18 -0.84 -1.46
N SER A 95 -5.78 -0.18 -0.38
CA SER A 95 -4.39 0.27 -0.14
C SER A 95 -3.46 -0.84 0.39
N ALA A 96 -3.93 -2.09 0.38
CA ALA A 96 -3.18 -3.27 0.82
C ALA A 96 -3.48 -4.47 -0.10
N PRO A 97 -2.68 -5.56 -0.03
CA PRO A 97 -2.99 -6.79 -0.75
C PRO A 97 -4.37 -7.32 -0.39
N SER A 98 -5.16 -7.70 -1.39
CA SER A 98 -6.42 -8.40 -1.19
C SER A 98 -6.20 -9.75 -0.49
N LYS A 99 -7.21 -10.18 0.27
CA LYS A 99 -7.28 -11.49 0.93
C LYS A 99 -7.96 -12.56 0.04
N ASP A 100 -8.41 -12.16 -1.14
CA ASP A 100 -9.06 -12.98 -2.15
C ASP A 100 -8.48 -12.71 -3.56
N ASP A 101 -9.21 -13.11 -4.60
CA ASP A 101 -8.82 -12.97 -6.00
C ASP A 101 -9.08 -11.58 -6.61
N THR A 102 -9.39 -10.57 -5.80
CA THR A 102 -9.54 -9.18 -6.26
C THR A 102 -8.31 -8.75 -7.09
N PRO A 103 -8.51 -8.20 -8.30
CA PRO A 103 -7.42 -7.83 -9.20
C PRO A 103 -6.43 -6.87 -8.55
N MET A 104 -5.15 -7.19 -8.68
CA MET A 104 -4.05 -6.43 -8.09
C MET A 104 -3.24 -5.72 -9.18
N PHE A 105 -2.96 -4.44 -8.96
CA PHE A 105 -2.20 -3.63 -9.90
C PHE A 105 -1.05 -2.93 -9.20
N VAL A 106 0.08 -2.84 -9.91
CA VAL A 106 1.21 -1.97 -9.60
C VAL A 106 1.42 -1.06 -10.81
N TYR A 107 1.41 0.25 -10.54
CA TYR A 107 1.65 1.26 -11.55
C TYR A 107 3.05 1.10 -12.18
N GLY A 108 3.20 1.38 -13.46
CA GLY A 108 4.40 1.05 -14.25
C GLY A 108 4.59 -0.45 -14.59
N VAL A 109 3.96 -1.39 -13.86
CA VAL A 109 4.18 -2.83 -14.06
C VAL A 109 3.07 -3.50 -14.87
N ASN A 110 1.85 -3.51 -14.35
CA ASN A 110 0.69 -4.16 -15.01
C ASN A 110 -0.56 -3.27 -15.07
N HIS A 111 -0.50 -2.01 -14.63
CA HIS A 111 -1.64 -1.09 -14.68
C HIS A 111 -2.28 -0.94 -16.08
N GLY A 112 -1.51 -1.11 -17.16
CA GLY A 112 -2.04 -1.11 -18.53
C GLY A 112 -2.98 -2.28 -18.85
N THR A 113 -3.06 -3.30 -17.99
CA THR A 113 -4.03 -4.40 -18.13
C THR A 113 -5.33 -4.15 -17.38
N TYR A 114 -5.48 -2.98 -16.74
CA TYR A 114 -6.72 -2.57 -16.08
C TYR A 114 -7.85 -2.42 -17.11
N LYS A 115 -8.97 -3.09 -16.90
CA LYS A 115 -10.13 -3.14 -17.81
C LYS A 115 -11.33 -2.36 -17.30
N GLY A 116 -11.14 -1.53 -16.27
CA GLY A 116 -12.24 -0.79 -15.66
C GLY A 116 -12.90 -1.52 -14.49
N GLU A 117 -12.20 -2.48 -13.87
CA GLU A 117 -12.68 -3.21 -12.70
C GLU A 117 -13.11 -2.23 -11.60
N ALA A 118 -14.25 -2.51 -10.98
CA ALA A 118 -14.84 -1.65 -9.96
C ALA A 118 -14.03 -1.68 -8.66
N ILE A 119 -13.46 -2.82 -8.31
CA ILE A 119 -12.72 -3.03 -7.06
C ILE A 119 -11.35 -3.61 -7.42
N ILE A 120 -10.29 -2.94 -6.97
CA ILE A 120 -8.91 -3.36 -7.19
C ILE A 120 -8.08 -3.27 -5.90
N SER A 121 -6.94 -3.95 -5.88
CA SER A 121 -5.89 -3.79 -4.86
C SER A 121 -4.68 -3.08 -5.46
N ASN A 122 -4.15 -2.09 -4.76
CA ASN A 122 -2.89 -1.42 -5.10
C ASN A 122 -1.66 -2.15 -4.51
N ALA A 123 -1.80 -3.45 -4.22
CA ALA A 123 -0.79 -4.30 -3.61
C ALA A 123 -0.27 -3.76 -2.27
N SER A 124 0.98 -4.08 -1.91
CA SER A 124 1.66 -3.54 -0.72
C SER A 124 2.78 -2.58 -1.14
N CYS A 125 3.27 -1.75 -0.21
CA CYS A 125 4.45 -0.91 -0.41
C CYS A 125 5.67 -1.73 -0.87
N THR A 126 5.94 -2.89 -0.26
CA THR A 126 7.04 -3.77 -0.67
C THR A 126 6.81 -4.37 -2.06
N THR A 127 5.57 -4.70 -2.45
CA THR A 127 5.28 -5.17 -3.82
C THR A 127 5.52 -4.07 -4.84
N ASN A 128 5.10 -2.83 -4.54
CA ASN A 128 5.33 -1.67 -5.41
C ASN A 128 6.82 -1.35 -5.57
N CYS A 129 7.64 -1.59 -4.53
CA CYS A 129 9.10 -1.46 -4.63
C CYS A 129 9.74 -2.62 -5.43
N LEU A 130 9.34 -3.87 -5.16
CA LEU A 130 9.97 -5.05 -5.75
C LEU A 130 9.58 -5.30 -7.21
N ALA A 131 8.31 -5.06 -7.58
CA ALA A 131 7.79 -5.46 -8.88
C ALA A 131 8.47 -4.75 -10.07
N PRO A 132 8.75 -3.43 -10.04
CA PRO A 132 9.48 -2.76 -11.11
C PRO A 132 10.89 -3.34 -11.30
N VAL A 133 11.64 -3.55 -10.21
CA VAL A 133 12.99 -4.15 -10.25
C VAL A 133 12.93 -5.56 -10.84
N ALA A 134 12.00 -6.39 -10.36
CA ALA A 134 11.81 -7.75 -10.85
C ALA A 134 11.39 -7.77 -12.34
N LYS A 135 10.57 -6.82 -12.78
CA LYS A 135 10.18 -6.65 -14.19
C LYS A 135 11.38 -6.39 -15.08
N VAL A 136 12.22 -5.41 -14.74
CA VAL A 136 13.41 -5.07 -15.54
C VAL A 136 14.34 -6.28 -15.68
N LEU A 137 14.63 -6.96 -14.56
CA LEU A 137 15.48 -8.16 -14.58
C LEU A 137 14.87 -9.29 -15.42
N ASN A 138 13.57 -9.55 -15.23
CA ASN A 138 12.88 -10.64 -15.94
C ASN A 138 12.78 -10.38 -17.44
N ASP A 139 12.42 -9.17 -17.85
CA ASP A 139 12.19 -8.84 -19.25
C ASP A 139 13.50 -8.93 -20.06
N LYS A 140 14.64 -8.55 -19.46
CA LYS A 140 15.94 -8.55 -20.13
C LYS A 140 16.69 -9.89 -20.06
N TRP A 141 16.79 -10.45 -18.85
CA TRP A 141 17.62 -11.64 -18.58
C TRP A 141 16.84 -12.88 -18.16
N GLY A 142 15.57 -12.73 -17.78
CA GLY A 142 14.76 -13.79 -17.21
C GLY A 142 15.18 -14.11 -15.77
N ILE A 143 14.21 -14.18 -14.86
CA ILE A 143 14.47 -14.67 -13.50
C ILE A 143 14.12 -16.15 -13.45
N LYS A 144 15.05 -16.99 -13.00
CA LYS A 144 14.83 -18.42 -12.77
C LYS A 144 14.19 -18.67 -11.41
N ARG A 145 14.78 -18.09 -10.36
CA ARG A 145 14.28 -18.09 -8.97
C ARG A 145 14.91 -16.95 -8.18
N GLY A 146 14.28 -16.53 -7.10
CA GLY A 146 14.84 -15.49 -6.22
C GLY A 146 14.25 -15.48 -4.81
N LEU A 147 15.04 -14.91 -3.91
CA LEU A 147 14.68 -14.67 -2.53
C LEU A 147 14.82 -13.18 -2.24
N MET A 148 13.81 -12.64 -1.56
CA MET A 148 13.78 -11.24 -1.15
C MET A 148 13.79 -11.11 0.38
N THR A 149 14.59 -10.18 0.87
CA THR A 149 14.50 -9.69 2.24
C THR A 149 14.12 -8.22 2.20
N THR A 150 13.14 -7.80 3.00
CA THR A 150 12.90 -6.38 3.25
C THR A 150 13.23 -6.01 4.69
N VAL A 151 14.10 -5.02 4.87
CA VAL A 151 14.28 -4.35 6.15
C VAL A 151 13.31 -3.18 6.15
N HIS A 152 12.28 -3.29 6.98
CA HIS A 152 11.08 -2.50 6.86
C HIS A 152 10.86 -1.65 8.11
N ALA A 153 10.54 -0.37 7.89
CA ALA A 153 10.17 0.56 8.94
C ALA A 153 8.98 0.06 9.78
N ALA A 154 8.83 0.66 10.96
CA ALA A 154 7.70 0.47 11.84
C ALA A 154 6.37 0.79 11.13
N THR A 155 5.31 0.08 11.49
CA THR A 155 3.95 0.33 11.01
C THR A 155 2.99 0.40 12.21
N ALA A 156 1.73 0.78 11.99
CA ALA A 156 0.74 0.87 13.08
C ALA A 156 0.36 -0.50 13.70
N THR A 157 0.80 -1.61 13.10
CA THR A 157 0.48 -2.97 13.53
C THR A 157 1.39 -3.52 14.63
N GLN A 158 2.62 -2.98 14.74
CA GLN A 158 3.56 -3.36 15.81
C GLN A 158 3.15 -2.70 17.12
N LYS A 159 3.72 -3.18 18.22
CA LYS A 159 3.43 -2.65 19.55
C LYS A 159 4.54 -1.73 20.00
N THR A 160 4.19 -0.67 20.73
CA THR A 160 5.18 0.20 21.39
C THR A 160 5.95 -0.57 22.47
N VAL A 161 5.24 -1.43 23.20
CA VAL A 161 5.76 -2.32 24.26
C VAL A 161 5.22 -3.74 24.04
N ASP A 162 5.81 -4.75 24.68
CA ASP A 162 5.34 -6.14 24.54
C ASP A 162 3.84 -6.28 24.85
N GLY A 163 3.09 -6.99 23.99
CA GLY A 163 1.64 -7.13 24.09
C GLY A 163 1.03 -8.18 23.14
N PRO A 164 -0.29 -8.39 23.19
CA PRO A 164 -0.96 -9.41 22.39
C PRO A 164 -0.95 -9.06 20.90
N SER A 165 -0.69 -10.07 20.07
CA SER A 165 -0.70 -9.97 18.60
C SER A 165 -1.65 -10.99 18.01
N ASN A 166 -2.45 -10.53 17.04
CA ASN A 166 -3.48 -11.34 16.38
C ASN A 166 -2.94 -12.16 15.18
N LYS A 167 -1.69 -11.92 14.77
CA LYS A 167 -1.08 -12.55 13.60
C LYS A 167 -0.03 -13.60 13.97
N ASP A 168 0.96 -13.19 14.76
CA ASP A 168 2.06 -14.04 15.22
C ASP A 168 2.69 -13.47 16.50
N TRP A 169 3.39 -14.31 17.29
CA TRP A 169 3.96 -13.92 18.58
C TRP A 169 5.08 -12.86 18.45
N ARG A 170 5.82 -12.85 17.34
CA ARG A 170 6.91 -11.88 17.13
C ARG A 170 6.36 -10.47 16.95
N GLY A 171 5.21 -10.33 16.28
CA GLY A 171 4.48 -9.07 16.17
C GLY A 171 3.94 -8.53 17.49
N GLY A 172 3.96 -9.34 18.57
CA GLY A 172 3.64 -8.90 19.91
C GLY A 172 4.79 -8.22 20.63
N ARG A 173 6.02 -8.25 20.10
CA ARG A 173 7.18 -7.62 20.73
C ARG A 173 7.21 -6.11 20.47
N GLY A 174 7.73 -5.35 21.42
CA GLY A 174 7.92 -3.90 21.31
C GLY A 174 8.86 -3.52 20.16
N ILE A 175 8.44 -2.56 19.31
CA ILE A 175 9.20 -2.17 18.12
C ILE A 175 10.48 -1.38 18.43
N LEU A 176 10.53 -0.69 19.57
CA LEU A 176 11.62 0.24 19.90
C LEU A 176 12.97 -0.45 20.16
N GLU A 177 12.97 -1.74 20.51
CA GLU A 177 14.17 -2.47 20.98
C GLU A 177 14.47 -3.72 20.15
N ASN A 178 13.68 -4.01 19.11
CA ASN A 178 13.75 -5.29 18.41
C ASN A 178 13.96 -5.13 16.90
N ILE A 179 14.70 -6.09 16.34
CA ILE A 179 14.57 -6.48 14.94
C ILE A 179 13.56 -7.62 14.91
N ILE A 180 12.38 -7.42 14.30
CA ILE A 180 11.26 -8.37 14.37
C ILE A 180 11.11 -9.08 13.02
N PRO A 181 11.49 -10.38 12.91
CA PRO A 181 11.26 -11.12 11.68
C PRO A 181 9.76 -11.37 11.48
N SER A 182 9.24 -11.10 10.29
CA SER A 182 7.84 -11.30 9.93
C SER A 182 7.69 -11.88 8.52
N SER A 183 6.63 -12.65 8.31
CA SER A 183 6.24 -13.11 6.97
C SER A 183 5.70 -11.95 6.13
N THR A 184 6.08 -11.94 4.84
CA THR A 184 5.56 -10.99 3.86
C THR A 184 4.98 -11.71 2.65
N GLY A 185 3.83 -11.25 2.18
CA GLY A 185 3.21 -11.72 0.94
C GLY A 185 3.77 -11.03 -0.31
N ALA A 186 4.62 -10.02 -0.17
CA ALA A 186 5.01 -9.13 -1.26
C ALA A 186 5.67 -9.86 -2.44
N ALA A 187 6.62 -10.75 -2.17
CA ALA A 187 7.29 -11.54 -3.22
C ALA A 187 6.31 -12.49 -3.94
N LYS A 188 5.32 -13.04 -3.23
CA LYS A 188 4.26 -13.84 -3.86
C LYS A 188 3.34 -12.98 -4.71
N ALA A 189 3.00 -11.77 -4.24
CA ALA A 189 2.19 -10.81 -4.96
C ALA A 189 2.84 -10.32 -6.26
N VAL A 190 4.18 -10.32 -6.36
CA VAL A 190 4.87 -10.11 -7.65
C VAL A 190 4.45 -11.13 -8.69
N GLY A 191 4.21 -12.39 -8.30
CA GLY A 191 3.70 -13.43 -9.19
C GLY A 191 2.26 -13.18 -9.69
N VAL A 192 1.48 -12.35 -8.99
CA VAL A 192 0.14 -11.92 -9.41
C VAL A 192 0.25 -10.81 -10.46
N VAL A 193 1.09 -9.81 -10.20
CA VAL A 193 1.25 -8.65 -11.11
C VAL A 193 2.17 -8.93 -12.30
N ILE A 194 3.07 -9.90 -12.19
CA ILE A 194 3.95 -10.39 -13.26
C ILE A 194 3.77 -11.92 -13.31
N PRO A 195 2.78 -12.44 -14.08
CA PRO A 195 2.45 -13.87 -14.08
C PRO A 195 3.61 -14.81 -14.40
N GLN A 196 4.58 -14.37 -15.22
CA GLN A 196 5.79 -15.13 -15.55
C GLN A 196 6.70 -15.42 -14.33
N LEU A 197 6.57 -14.62 -13.27
CA LEU A 197 7.31 -14.75 -12.01
C LEU A 197 6.53 -15.51 -10.93
N ASN A 198 5.33 -16.01 -11.25
CA ASN A 198 4.53 -16.76 -10.30
C ASN A 198 5.32 -17.98 -9.77
N LYS A 199 5.36 -18.11 -8.44
CA LYS A 199 6.12 -19.13 -7.69
C LYS A 199 7.65 -19.08 -7.87
N LYS A 200 8.21 -18.09 -8.57
CA LYS A 200 9.67 -17.92 -8.70
C LYS A 200 10.30 -17.09 -7.59
N LEU A 201 9.52 -16.22 -6.96
CA LEU A 201 9.95 -15.31 -5.90
C LEU A 201 9.23 -15.61 -4.58
N THR A 202 9.98 -15.64 -3.49
CA THR A 202 9.46 -15.62 -2.12
C THR A 202 10.39 -14.80 -1.24
N GLY A 203 10.01 -14.54 0.01
CA GLY A 203 10.83 -13.68 0.87
C GLY A 203 10.36 -13.56 2.30
N MET A 204 11.10 -12.77 3.06
CA MET A 204 10.82 -12.42 4.46
C MET A 204 11.00 -10.94 4.72
N SER A 205 10.57 -10.48 5.89
CA SER A 205 10.75 -9.10 6.33
C SER A 205 11.36 -9.05 7.73
N PHE A 206 12.12 -8.00 8.01
CA PHE A 206 12.59 -7.64 9.34
C PHE A 206 12.08 -6.25 9.65
N ARG A 207 11.24 -6.11 10.68
CA ARG A 207 10.78 -4.79 11.17
C ARG A 207 11.86 -4.20 12.07
N VAL A 208 12.18 -2.94 11.85
CA VAL A 208 13.22 -2.21 12.60
C VAL A 208 12.67 -0.89 13.15
N PRO A 209 13.27 -0.32 14.22
CA PRO A 209 12.82 0.93 14.83
C PRO A 209 13.20 2.17 13.99
N THR A 210 12.72 2.21 12.75
CA THR A 210 12.76 3.40 11.89
C THR A 210 11.33 3.85 11.59
N SER A 211 11.09 5.15 11.54
CA SER A 211 9.72 5.70 11.39
C SER A 211 9.16 5.56 9.98
N ASP A 212 10.02 5.68 8.97
CA ASP A 212 9.69 5.44 7.57
C ASP A 212 10.99 5.10 6.80
N VAL A 213 10.85 4.84 5.50
CA VAL A 213 11.84 4.28 4.57
C VAL A 213 12.15 2.82 4.89
N SER A 214 12.03 2.01 3.85
CA SER A 214 12.32 0.58 3.88
C SER A 214 13.20 0.23 2.70
N VAL A 215 13.89 -0.90 2.78
CA VAL A 215 14.77 -1.39 1.71
C VAL A 215 14.39 -2.82 1.34
N VAL A 216 14.57 -3.15 0.07
CA VAL A 216 14.43 -4.49 -0.49
C VAL A 216 15.81 -4.95 -0.95
N ASP A 217 16.24 -6.08 -0.44
CA ASP A 217 17.34 -6.88 -0.97
C ASP A 217 16.74 -8.03 -1.80
N LEU A 218 17.11 -8.11 -3.07
CA LEU A 218 16.64 -9.14 -4.00
C LEU A 218 17.82 -9.94 -4.53
N THR A 219 17.94 -11.19 -4.07
CA THR A 219 18.91 -12.15 -4.59
C THR A 219 18.23 -13.05 -5.62
N VAL A 220 18.71 -13.07 -6.86
CA VAL A 220 18.13 -13.85 -7.96
C VAL A 220 19.17 -14.68 -8.70
N GLU A 221 18.73 -15.84 -9.18
CA GLU A 221 19.39 -16.58 -10.26
C GLU A 221 18.72 -16.20 -11.57
N LEU A 222 19.49 -15.65 -12.53
CA LEU A 222 19.02 -15.26 -13.85
C LEU A 222 19.13 -16.43 -14.83
N GLU A 223 18.27 -16.45 -15.84
CA GLU A 223 18.34 -17.43 -16.95
C GLU A 223 19.51 -17.09 -17.90
N LYS A 224 19.74 -15.79 -18.14
CA LYS A 224 20.87 -15.27 -18.91
C LYS A 224 21.86 -14.57 -17.99
N ALA A 225 23.15 -14.85 -18.18
CA ALA A 225 24.21 -14.17 -17.45
C ALA A 225 24.21 -12.66 -17.75
N ALA A 226 24.56 -11.86 -16.74
CA ALA A 226 24.72 -10.42 -16.83
C ALA A 226 25.83 -9.99 -15.87
N SER A 227 26.61 -9.00 -16.26
CA SER A 227 27.49 -8.28 -15.34
C SER A 227 26.69 -7.30 -14.49
N TYR A 228 27.26 -6.90 -13.35
CA TYR A 228 26.65 -5.89 -12.49
C TYR A 228 26.46 -4.54 -13.21
N ASP A 229 27.44 -4.13 -14.01
CA ASP A 229 27.39 -2.87 -14.75
C ASP A 229 26.25 -2.85 -15.79
N GLU A 230 26.02 -3.98 -16.48
CA GLU A 230 24.88 -4.12 -17.40
C GLU A 230 23.54 -4.01 -16.68
N ILE A 231 23.42 -4.63 -15.50
CA ILE A 231 22.21 -4.54 -14.66
C ILE A 231 21.98 -3.08 -14.25
N CYS A 232 22.99 -2.39 -13.73
CA CYS A 232 22.90 -0.99 -13.34
C CYS A 232 22.53 -0.07 -14.50
N ALA A 233 23.12 -0.29 -15.67
CA ALA A 233 22.84 0.49 -16.88
C ALA A 233 21.39 0.32 -17.34
N GLU A 234 20.87 -0.91 -17.35
CA GLU A 234 19.48 -1.17 -17.72
C GLU A 234 18.51 -0.58 -16.70
N MET A 235 18.76 -0.75 -15.39
CA MET A 235 17.93 -0.13 -14.34
C MET A 235 17.84 1.38 -14.51
N LYS A 236 18.99 2.03 -14.78
CA LYS A 236 19.04 3.47 -15.06
C LYS A 236 18.24 3.83 -16.31
N ALA A 237 18.42 3.10 -17.41
CA ALA A 237 17.69 3.36 -18.65
C ALA A 237 16.17 3.25 -18.45
N GLN A 238 15.69 2.25 -17.70
CA GLN A 238 14.27 2.07 -17.42
C GLN A 238 13.72 3.18 -16.50
N SER A 239 14.49 3.60 -15.49
CA SER A 239 14.11 4.71 -14.58
C SER A 239 14.02 6.09 -15.23
N GLN A 240 14.57 6.24 -16.45
CA GLN A 240 14.53 7.47 -17.24
C GLN A 240 13.54 7.36 -18.41
N GLY A 241 12.86 6.21 -18.54
CA GLY A 241 12.07 5.85 -19.70
C GLY A 241 10.68 5.33 -19.34
N ALA A 242 10.53 4.00 -19.39
CA ALA A 242 9.22 3.33 -19.37
C ALA A 242 8.63 3.10 -17.97
N LEU A 243 9.41 3.31 -16.90
CA LEU A 243 9.02 3.08 -15.50
C LEU A 243 9.04 4.39 -14.69
#